data_AF-A0A1G9KLZ9-F1
#
_entry.id   AF-A0A1G9KLZ9-F1
#
_cell.length_a   1.000
_cell.length_b   1.000
_cell.length_c   1.000
_cell.angle_alpha   90.00
_cell.angle_beta   90.00
_cell.angle_gamma   90.00
#
_symmetry.space_group_name_H-M   'P 1'
#
loop_
_entity.id
_entity.type
_entity.pdbx_description
1 polymer ?
#
loop_
_entity_poly.entity_id
_entity_poly.type
_entity_poly.pdbx_seq_one_letter_code
_entity_poly.pdbx_strand_id
1 'polypeptide(L)'
;MRWSWAVLLLAGCSAGQVGPPSAGDIDEGWQVTVYYTAVESFHSGPTVPVRGCSDIDCENGDDVLGTFPRSFAKAVQDEGTGRTVDGRYLNWSHDKGYWLDTEPRDSFGKPLQPFVSAAADGLRTGSRIKLVSCGQTPEGGNVDAVVCQKLASSSWQITDEFTPGLGGERHIDLYLGEETGQAFTESPWYTTFARAVLEIHQPS
;
A
#
# COMPACT_ATOMS: atom_id res chain seq x y z
N MET A 1 79.64 4.59 -6.56
CA MET A 1 78.27 4.35 -6.07
C MET A 1 77.33 5.39 -6.67
N ARG A 2 76.29 4.96 -7.40
CA ARG A 2 75.20 5.82 -7.92
C ARG A 2 73.93 5.45 -7.13
N TRP A 3 73.28 6.41 -6.51
CA TRP A 3 71.98 6.23 -5.87
C TRP A 3 70.90 6.84 -6.77
N SER A 4 70.07 5.97 -7.32
CA SER A 4 68.86 6.35 -8.05
C SER A 4 67.72 6.55 -7.06
N TRP A 5 67.04 7.68 -7.16
CA TRP A 5 65.79 7.97 -6.46
C TRP A 5 64.64 7.28 -7.20
N ALA A 6 63.81 6.52 -6.49
CA ALA A 6 62.54 6.03 -7.00
C ALA A 6 61.42 6.94 -6.47
N VAL A 7 60.81 7.70 -7.38
CA VAL A 7 59.56 8.42 -7.13
C VAL A 7 58.42 7.46 -7.46
N LEU A 8 57.68 7.03 -6.45
CA LEU A 8 56.42 6.30 -6.63
C LEU A 8 55.32 7.33 -6.95
N LEU A 9 54.78 7.27 -8.16
CA LEU A 9 53.53 7.93 -8.54
C LEU A 9 52.37 7.05 -8.07
N LEU A 10 51.64 7.49 -7.05
CA LEU A 10 50.35 6.90 -6.68
C LEU A 10 49.28 7.47 -7.62
N ALA A 11 48.76 6.61 -8.50
CA ALA A 11 47.57 6.88 -9.28
C ALA A 11 46.36 6.94 -8.33
N GLY A 12 45.74 8.11 -8.22
CA GLY A 12 44.49 8.29 -7.48
C GLY A 12 43.34 7.64 -8.23
N CYS A 13 42.72 6.62 -7.63
CA CYS A 13 41.41 6.14 -8.05
C CYS A 13 40.37 7.21 -7.71
N SER A 14 39.79 7.86 -8.72
CA SER A 14 38.57 8.65 -8.57
C SER A 14 37.43 7.71 -8.19
N ALA A 15 37.21 7.50 -6.89
CA ALA A 15 35.98 6.93 -6.39
C ALA A 15 34.86 7.89 -6.79
N GLY A 16 33.95 7.44 -7.66
CA GLY A 16 32.74 8.18 -7.99
C GLY A 16 32.03 8.56 -6.70
N GLN A 17 31.92 9.86 -6.43
CA GLN A 17 31.13 10.35 -5.31
C GLN A 17 29.68 9.94 -5.59
N VAL A 18 29.22 8.91 -4.88
CA VAL A 18 27.78 8.71 -4.68
C VAL A 18 27.33 9.93 -3.90
N GLY A 19 26.76 10.90 -4.61
CA GLY A 19 26.15 12.08 -3.99
C GLY A 19 25.11 11.63 -2.97
N PRO A 20 24.82 12.44 -1.94
CA PRO A 20 23.69 12.16 -1.06
C PRO A 20 22.44 11.91 -1.92
N PRO A 21 21.58 10.96 -1.55
CA PRO A 21 20.31 10.76 -2.25
C PRO A 21 19.60 12.11 -2.38
N SER A 22 19.02 12.40 -3.55
CA SER A 22 18.30 13.67 -3.72
C SER A 22 17.25 13.78 -2.64
N ALA A 23 17.15 14.96 -2.02
CA ALA A 23 16.06 15.24 -1.10
C ALA A 23 14.72 15.06 -1.85
N GLY A 24 13.74 14.44 -1.20
CA GLY A 24 12.40 14.35 -1.77
C GLY A 24 11.72 15.71 -1.74
N ASP A 25 10.73 15.88 -2.59
CA ASP A 25 9.90 17.08 -2.58
C ASP A 25 8.94 17.02 -1.39
N ILE A 26 8.94 18.06 -0.56
CA ILE A 26 7.97 18.21 0.52
C ILE A 26 6.68 18.79 -0.07
N ASP A 27 5.57 18.07 0.12
CA ASP A 27 4.25 18.51 -0.33
C ASP A 27 3.23 18.38 0.81
N GLU A 28 2.36 19.38 0.91
CA GLU A 28 1.43 19.57 2.02
C GLU A 28 -0.03 19.41 1.55
N GLY A 29 -0.93 19.23 2.50
CA GLY A 29 -2.37 19.23 2.21
C GLY A 29 -2.91 17.87 1.76
N TRP A 30 -2.15 16.79 1.98
CA TRP A 30 -2.55 15.44 1.58
C TRP A 30 -3.66 14.89 2.47
N GLN A 31 -4.60 14.18 1.83
CA GLN A 31 -5.47 13.21 2.50
C GLN A 31 -4.77 11.86 2.51
N VAL A 32 -4.73 11.23 3.68
CA VAL A 32 -4.19 9.88 3.86
C VAL A 32 -5.31 8.99 4.36
N THR A 33 -5.61 7.93 3.63
CA THR A 33 -6.49 6.84 4.11
C THR A 33 -5.67 5.58 4.29
N VAL A 34 -6.34 4.53 4.77
CA VAL A 34 -5.77 3.19 4.86
C VAL A 34 -6.71 2.19 4.20
N TYR A 35 -6.13 1.10 3.71
CA TYR A 35 -6.85 -0.08 3.25
C TYR A 35 -6.15 -1.34 3.76
N TYR A 36 -6.86 -2.46 3.78
CA TYR A 36 -6.40 -3.68 4.43
C TYR A 36 -6.92 -4.95 3.74
N THR A 37 -6.30 -6.09 4.05
CA THR A 37 -6.84 -7.41 3.67
C THR A 37 -7.86 -7.84 4.72
N ALA A 38 -9.12 -8.00 4.31
CA ALA A 38 -10.15 -8.57 5.17
C ALA A 38 -9.81 -10.02 5.58
N VAL A 39 -10.20 -10.48 6.77
CA VAL A 39 -9.94 -11.87 7.21
C VAL A 39 -11.26 -12.54 7.50
N GLU A 40 -11.59 -13.58 6.73
CA GLU A 40 -12.93 -14.21 6.73
C GLU A 40 -13.42 -14.59 8.14
N SER A 41 -12.54 -15.03 9.03
CA SER A 41 -12.90 -15.44 10.39
C SER A 41 -13.35 -14.31 11.32
N PHE A 42 -13.14 -13.04 10.95
CA PHE A 42 -13.67 -11.88 11.67
C PHE A 42 -15.01 -11.39 11.13
N HIS A 43 -15.47 -11.96 10.02
CA HIS A 43 -16.73 -11.64 9.39
C HIS A 43 -17.80 -12.68 9.70
N SER A 44 -19.07 -12.25 9.66
CA SER A 44 -20.20 -13.10 10.04
C SER A 44 -21.47 -12.76 9.24
N GLY A 45 -22.55 -13.48 9.55
CA GLY A 45 -23.85 -13.32 8.89
C GLY A 45 -24.11 -14.37 7.81
N PRO A 46 -25.20 -14.22 7.05
CA PRO A 46 -25.57 -15.17 6.02
C PRO A 46 -24.47 -15.31 4.97
N THR A 47 -24.21 -16.55 4.56
CA THR A 47 -23.25 -16.81 3.50
C THR A 47 -23.88 -16.57 2.14
N VAL A 48 -23.07 -16.09 1.18
CA VAL A 48 -23.47 -15.84 -0.21
C VAL A 48 -22.49 -16.52 -1.16
N PRO A 49 -22.95 -17.08 -2.29
CA PRO A 49 -22.04 -17.55 -3.32
C PRO A 49 -21.34 -16.33 -3.93
N VAL A 50 -20.01 -16.40 -4.03
CA VAL A 50 -19.21 -15.42 -4.78
C VAL A 50 -18.79 -16.05 -6.10
N ARG A 51 -18.99 -15.30 -7.18
CA ARG A 51 -18.62 -15.68 -8.53
C ARG A 51 -17.56 -14.74 -9.08
N GLY A 52 -16.71 -15.27 -9.94
CA GLY A 52 -15.62 -14.53 -10.53
C GLY A 52 -14.71 -15.42 -11.35
N CYS A 53 -13.44 -15.05 -11.38
CA CYS A 53 -12.39 -15.71 -12.11
C CYS A 53 -11.60 -16.69 -11.23
N SER A 54 -11.15 -17.80 -11.82
CA SER A 54 -10.31 -18.77 -11.10
C SER A 54 -8.85 -18.32 -10.93
N ASP A 55 -8.41 -17.35 -11.73
CA ASP A 55 -7.11 -16.68 -11.68
C ASP A 55 -7.21 -15.20 -12.13
N ILE A 56 -6.09 -14.47 -12.09
CA ILE A 56 -6.03 -13.02 -12.37
C ILE A 56 -6.14 -12.67 -13.87
N ASP A 57 -5.93 -13.62 -14.79
CA ASP A 57 -5.89 -13.35 -16.23
C ASP A 57 -7.30 -13.31 -16.85
N CYS A 58 -8.32 -13.73 -16.10
CA CYS A 58 -9.72 -13.65 -16.48
C CYS A 58 -10.34 -12.31 -16.06
N GLU A 59 -11.37 -11.87 -16.81
CA GLU A 59 -12.15 -10.67 -16.52
C GLU A 59 -13.63 -11.03 -16.39
N ASN A 60 -14.26 -10.61 -15.29
CA ASN A 60 -15.71 -10.73 -15.03
C ASN A 60 -16.26 -12.15 -15.20
N GLY A 61 -15.51 -13.14 -14.72
CA GLY A 61 -15.90 -14.55 -14.77
C GLY A 61 -17.15 -14.88 -13.94
N ASP A 62 -17.78 -16.01 -14.26
CA ASP A 62 -19.00 -16.49 -13.61
C ASP A 62 -18.77 -17.76 -12.78
N ASP A 63 -17.53 -18.21 -12.62
CA ASP A 63 -17.19 -19.43 -11.88
C ASP A 63 -17.51 -19.26 -10.41
N VAL A 64 -18.01 -20.32 -9.76
CA VAL A 64 -18.27 -20.28 -8.32
C VAL A 64 -16.93 -20.41 -7.59
N LEU A 65 -16.48 -19.31 -6.99
CA LEU A 65 -15.21 -19.25 -6.24
C LEU A 65 -15.36 -19.78 -4.82
N GLY A 66 -16.56 -19.67 -4.26
CA GLY A 66 -16.85 -20.14 -2.91
C GLY A 66 -18.17 -19.61 -2.38
N THR A 67 -18.43 -19.89 -1.11
CA THR A 67 -19.56 -19.36 -0.36
C THR A 67 -19.04 -18.76 0.92
N PHE A 68 -19.15 -17.44 1.05
CA PHE A 68 -18.50 -16.67 2.11
C PHE A 68 -19.52 -15.86 2.90
N PRO A 69 -19.24 -15.47 4.16
CA PRO A 69 -20.06 -14.49 4.87
C PRO A 69 -20.27 -13.24 4.00
N ARG A 70 -21.52 -12.75 3.91
CA ARG A 70 -21.83 -11.56 3.09
C ARG A 70 -20.97 -10.35 3.47
N SER A 71 -20.69 -10.18 4.76
CA SER A 71 -19.86 -9.09 5.26
C SER A 71 -18.41 -9.21 4.79
N PHE A 72 -17.86 -10.43 4.68
CA PHE A 72 -16.52 -10.66 4.12
C PHE A 72 -16.50 -10.34 2.63
N ALA A 73 -17.43 -10.87 1.85
CA ALA A 73 -17.48 -10.59 0.41
C ALA A 73 -17.59 -9.08 0.13
N LYS A 74 -18.40 -8.36 0.92
CA LYS A 74 -18.48 -6.91 0.83
C LYS A 74 -17.14 -6.23 1.19
N ALA A 75 -16.50 -6.63 2.28
CA ALA A 75 -15.21 -6.05 2.67
C ALA A 75 -14.14 -6.29 1.60
N VAL A 76 -14.12 -7.46 0.96
CA VAL A 76 -13.23 -7.72 -0.19
C VAL A 76 -13.50 -6.77 -1.36
N GLN A 77 -14.77 -6.48 -1.65
CA GLN A 77 -15.12 -5.51 -2.70
C GLN A 77 -14.75 -4.07 -2.33
N ASP A 78 -14.88 -3.69 -1.05
CA ASP A 78 -14.58 -2.33 -0.60
C ASP A 78 -13.05 -2.10 -0.48
N GLU A 79 -12.30 -3.09 -0.01
CA GLU A 79 -10.87 -2.99 0.33
C GLU A 79 -9.93 -3.65 -0.70
N GLY A 80 -10.49 -4.36 -1.67
CA GLY A 80 -9.78 -5.01 -2.79
C GLY A 80 -9.33 -6.44 -2.53
N THR A 81 -9.17 -6.90 -1.28
CA THR A 81 -8.74 -8.28 -1.02
C THR A 81 -9.14 -8.82 0.35
N GLY A 82 -9.21 -10.15 0.48
CA GLY A 82 -9.48 -10.82 1.74
C GLY A 82 -8.93 -12.23 1.80
N ARG A 83 -8.38 -12.61 2.96
CA ARG A 83 -7.90 -13.96 3.25
C ARG A 83 -9.07 -14.85 3.70
N THR A 84 -9.24 -15.96 3.01
CA THR A 84 -10.23 -17.00 3.29
C THR A 84 -9.78 -17.91 4.44
N VAL A 85 -10.70 -18.69 5.00
CA VAL A 85 -10.41 -19.65 6.09
C VAL A 85 -9.40 -20.74 5.71
N ASP A 86 -9.31 -21.10 4.43
CA ASP A 86 -8.34 -22.07 3.90
C ASP A 86 -6.99 -21.42 3.52
N GLY A 87 -6.84 -20.10 3.73
CA GLY A 87 -5.58 -19.37 3.56
C GLY A 87 -5.32 -18.87 2.14
N ARG A 88 -6.29 -18.98 1.24
CA ARG A 88 -6.26 -18.32 -0.07
C ARG A 88 -6.67 -16.85 0.05
N TYR A 89 -6.49 -16.10 -1.03
CA TYR A 89 -6.91 -14.71 -1.11
C TYR A 89 -8.01 -14.58 -2.15
N LEU A 90 -9.18 -14.10 -1.73
CA LEU A 90 -10.22 -13.60 -2.61
C LEU A 90 -9.88 -12.14 -2.88
N ASN A 91 -9.44 -11.84 -4.09
CA ASN A 91 -9.16 -10.48 -4.54
C ASN A 91 -10.37 -9.95 -5.34
N TRP A 92 -10.45 -8.64 -5.46
CA TRP A 92 -11.45 -7.94 -6.26
C TRP A 92 -10.90 -6.65 -6.87
N SER A 93 -11.30 -6.36 -8.09
CA SER A 93 -11.08 -5.07 -8.74
C SER A 93 -12.27 -4.72 -9.63
N HIS A 94 -12.42 -3.43 -9.94
CA HIS A 94 -13.53 -2.95 -10.76
C HIS A 94 -13.53 -3.53 -12.19
N ASP A 95 -12.36 -3.77 -12.78
CA ASP A 95 -12.18 -4.29 -14.14
C ASP A 95 -12.26 -5.82 -14.21
N LYS A 96 -11.78 -6.54 -13.19
CA LYS A 96 -11.73 -8.02 -13.19
C LYS A 96 -12.90 -8.68 -12.46
N GLY A 97 -13.54 -7.99 -11.53
CA GLY A 97 -14.43 -8.63 -10.56
C GLY A 97 -13.62 -9.44 -9.54
N TYR A 98 -14.21 -10.50 -8.99
CA TYR A 98 -13.51 -11.35 -8.01
C TYR A 98 -12.57 -12.35 -8.66
N TRP A 99 -11.46 -12.69 -8.01
CA TRP A 99 -10.67 -13.88 -8.34
C TRP A 99 -10.01 -14.48 -7.10
N LEU A 100 -9.57 -15.74 -7.20
CA LEU A 100 -8.80 -16.38 -6.14
C LEU A 100 -7.30 -16.43 -6.47
N ASP A 101 -6.48 -16.20 -5.46
CA ASP A 101 -5.02 -16.23 -5.56
C ASP A 101 -4.40 -16.84 -4.29
N THR A 102 -3.08 -16.96 -4.30
CA THR A 102 -2.21 -17.30 -3.18
C THR A 102 -1.71 -16.09 -2.42
N GLU A 103 -1.85 -14.88 -2.97
CA GLU A 103 -1.36 -13.62 -2.40
C GLU A 103 -2.37 -12.49 -2.62
N PRO A 104 -2.40 -11.45 -1.76
CA PRO A 104 -3.12 -10.22 -2.03
C PRO A 104 -2.38 -9.45 -3.13
N ARG A 105 -3.07 -9.06 -4.21
CA ARG A 105 -2.45 -8.48 -5.40
C ARG A 105 -2.65 -6.96 -5.48
N ASP A 106 -1.62 -6.26 -5.91
CA ASP A 106 -1.73 -4.87 -6.37
C ASP A 106 -2.29 -4.82 -7.79
N SER A 107 -2.59 -3.61 -8.27
CA SER A 107 -3.11 -3.34 -9.62
C SER A 107 -2.19 -3.80 -10.77
N PHE A 108 -0.93 -4.17 -10.49
CA PHE A 108 0.02 -4.72 -11.47
C PHE A 108 0.29 -6.22 -11.28
N GLY A 109 -0.50 -6.90 -10.44
CA GLY A 109 -0.41 -8.34 -10.19
C GLY A 109 0.76 -8.76 -9.30
N LYS A 110 1.41 -7.84 -8.59
CA LYS A 110 2.44 -8.17 -7.59
C LYS A 110 1.84 -8.27 -6.19
N PRO A 111 2.51 -8.94 -5.23
CA PRO A 111 2.01 -9.04 -3.87
C PRO A 111 2.00 -7.68 -3.16
N LEU A 112 0.87 -7.33 -2.53
CA LEU A 112 0.79 -6.21 -1.61
C LEU A 112 1.62 -6.49 -0.36
N GLN A 113 2.42 -5.50 0.05
CA GLN A 113 3.32 -5.60 1.20
C GLN A 113 2.86 -4.69 2.33
N PRO A 114 2.51 -5.23 3.51
CA PRO A 114 2.06 -4.43 4.65
C PRO A 114 3.08 -3.36 5.03
N PHE A 115 2.61 -2.12 5.22
CA PHE A 115 3.47 -0.97 5.55
C PHE A 115 4.52 -0.61 4.49
N VAL A 116 4.26 -1.01 3.24
CA VAL A 116 5.10 -0.72 2.07
C VAL A 116 4.24 -0.31 0.88
N SER A 117 3.23 -1.10 0.51
CA SER A 117 2.37 -0.79 -0.63
C SER A 117 1.44 0.38 -0.33
N ALA A 118 1.21 1.21 -1.34
CA ALA A 118 0.27 2.32 -1.29
C ALA A 118 -0.30 2.60 -2.69
N ALA A 119 -1.49 3.21 -2.71
CA ALA A 119 -2.15 3.74 -3.90
C ALA A 119 -2.17 5.26 -3.85
N ALA A 120 -1.98 5.93 -5.00
CA ALA A 120 -2.13 7.37 -5.11
C ALA A 120 -2.41 7.78 -6.55
N ASP A 121 -3.36 8.68 -6.76
CA ASP A 121 -3.55 9.32 -8.06
C ASP A 121 -2.50 10.43 -8.27
N GLY A 122 -2.06 10.61 -9.51
CA GLY A 122 -1.14 11.68 -9.89
C GLY A 122 0.32 11.48 -9.45
N LEU A 123 0.63 10.40 -8.72
CA LEU A 123 2.01 9.97 -8.47
C LEU A 123 2.40 8.84 -9.40
N ARG A 124 3.68 8.82 -9.82
CA ARG A 124 4.19 7.74 -10.67
C ARG A 124 4.33 6.45 -9.85
N THR A 125 3.94 5.33 -10.44
CA THR A 125 4.27 4.00 -9.92
C THR A 125 5.77 3.91 -9.61
N GLY A 126 6.12 3.40 -8.44
CA GLY A 126 7.49 3.31 -7.92
C GLY A 126 7.94 4.51 -7.07
N SER A 127 7.15 5.60 -7.02
CA SER A 127 7.44 6.73 -6.12
C SER A 127 7.51 6.26 -4.67
N ARG A 128 8.54 6.70 -3.95
CA ARG A 128 8.70 6.41 -2.52
C ARG A 128 8.19 7.60 -1.71
N ILE A 129 7.42 7.30 -0.66
CA ILE A 129 6.76 8.29 0.16
C ILE A 129 7.18 8.13 1.61
N LYS A 130 7.41 9.26 2.27
CA LYS A 130 7.53 9.33 3.73
C LYS A 130 6.49 10.28 4.28
N LEU A 131 5.71 9.80 5.24
CA LEU A 131 4.75 10.64 5.96
C LEU A 131 5.52 11.45 7.01
N VAL A 132 5.71 12.74 6.73
CA VAL A 132 6.46 13.67 7.59
C VAL A 132 5.60 14.16 8.74
N SER A 133 4.33 14.44 8.45
CA SER A 133 3.33 14.82 9.44
C SER A 133 2.00 14.19 9.08
N CYS A 134 1.33 13.59 10.06
CA CYS A 134 -0.01 13.05 9.90
C CYS A 134 -1.09 14.14 9.92
N GLY A 135 -0.75 15.41 10.13
CA GLY A 135 -1.73 16.49 10.17
C GLY A 135 -2.76 16.30 11.29
N GLN A 136 -4.03 16.27 10.92
CA GLN A 136 -5.20 16.26 11.80
C GLN A 136 -6.24 15.24 11.34
N THR A 137 -7.23 14.94 12.19
CA THR A 137 -8.43 14.23 11.70
C THR A 137 -9.24 15.13 10.74
N PRO A 138 -10.15 14.59 9.93
CA PRO A 138 -11.00 15.39 9.04
C PRO A 138 -11.80 16.47 9.77
N GLU A 139 -12.18 16.20 11.02
CA GLU A 139 -12.93 17.12 11.91
C GLU A 139 -12.02 18.18 12.56
N GLY A 140 -10.70 18.13 12.32
CA GLY A 140 -9.72 19.04 12.90
C GLY A 140 -9.18 18.63 14.26
N GLY A 141 -9.38 17.37 14.67
CA GLY A 141 -8.84 16.81 15.91
C GLY A 141 -7.40 16.33 15.80
N ASN A 142 -6.86 15.87 16.94
CA ASN A 142 -5.55 15.21 16.97
C ASN A 142 -5.68 13.77 16.44
N VAL A 143 -4.71 13.35 15.63
CA VAL A 143 -4.57 11.95 15.20
C VAL A 143 -4.08 11.08 16.36
N ASP A 144 -4.37 9.77 16.30
CA ASP A 144 -3.79 8.82 17.24
C ASP A 144 -2.25 8.78 17.07
N ALA A 145 -1.53 9.00 18.17
CA ALA A 145 -0.07 9.14 18.12
C ALA A 145 0.64 7.82 17.78
N VAL A 146 0.10 6.68 18.19
CA VAL A 146 0.69 5.36 17.93
C VAL A 146 0.53 5.00 16.45
N VAL A 147 -0.67 5.23 15.91
CA VAL A 147 -0.95 5.01 14.48
C VAL A 147 -0.10 5.95 13.63
N CYS A 148 -0.10 7.24 13.95
CA CYS A 148 0.71 8.22 13.24
C CYS A 148 2.21 7.85 13.25
N GLN A 149 2.76 7.48 14.42
CA GLN A 149 4.16 7.07 14.52
C GLN A 149 4.45 5.84 13.64
N LYS A 150 3.58 4.83 13.66
CA LYS A 150 3.77 3.65 12.81
C LYS A 150 3.77 4.01 11.33
N LEU A 151 2.76 4.76 10.87
CA LEU A 151 2.63 5.14 9.46
C LEU A 151 3.78 6.06 9.02
N ALA A 152 4.21 7.00 9.86
CA ALA A 152 5.35 7.88 9.59
C ALA A 152 6.71 7.16 9.54
N SER A 153 6.87 6.08 10.30
CA SER A 153 8.09 5.26 10.32
C SER A 153 8.18 4.21 9.20
N SER A 154 7.12 4.06 8.42
CA SER A 154 7.01 3.02 7.38
C SER A 154 7.58 3.49 6.03
N SER A 155 7.87 2.55 5.13
CA SER A 155 8.55 2.81 3.85
C SER A 155 7.58 2.65 2.69
N TRP A 156 6.79 3.68 2.42
CA TRP A 156 5.71 3.60 1.44
C TRP A 156 6.22 3.70 0.01
N GLN A 157 5.60 2.93 -0.89
CA GLN A 157 5.83 2.94 -2.32
C GLN A 157 4.51 2.84 -3.07
N ILE A 158 4.33 3.73 -4.05
CA ILE A 158 3.18 3.68 -4.96
C ILE A 158 3.32 2.45 -5.85
N THR A 159 2.56 1.42 -5.54
CA THR A 159 2.55 0.12 -6.24
C THR A 159 1.15 -0.29 -6.63
N ASP A 160 0.14 0.45 -6.20
CA ASP A 160 -1.26 0.12 -6.40
C ASP A 160 -2.03 1.34 -6.92
N GLU A 161 -3.28 1.15 -7.31
CA GLU A 161 -4.15 2.17 -7.88
C GLU A 161 -5.50 2.22 -7.16
N PHE A 162 -6.12 3.39 -7.14
CA PHE A 162 -7.48 3.51 -6.63
C PHE A 162 -8.48 2.86 -7.59
N THR A 163 -9.56 2.31 -7.02
CA THR A 163 -10.77 2.07 -7.81
C THR A 163 -11.24 3.41 -8.41
N PRO A 164 -11.56 3.47 -9.72
CA PRO A 164 -11.92 4.72 -10.38
C PRO A 164 -13.00 5.51 -9.63
N GLY A 165 -12.67 6.76 -9.29
CA GLY A 165 -13.57 7.69 -8.58
C GLY A 165 -13.46 7.66 -7.05
N LEU A 166 -12.63 6.80 -6.45
CA LEU A 166 -12.39 6.78 -5.00
C LEU A 166 -11.11 7.54 -4.58
N GLY A 167 -10.18 7.73 -5.51
CA GLY A 167 -8.97 8.53 -5.29
C GLY A 167 -9.20 10.03 -5.46
N GLY A 168 -8.13 10.73 -5.86
CA GLY A 168 -8.18 12.17 -6.12
C GLY A 168 -6.83 12.86 -6.00
N GLU A 169 -6.83 14.15 -6.32
CA GLU A 169 -5.64 14.98 -6.16
C GLU A 169 -5.22 15.00 -4.68
N ARG A 170 -3.93 14.74 -4.44
CA ARG A 170 -3.35 14.69 -3.09
C ARG A 170 -4.05 13.70 -2.14
N HIS A 171 -4.47 12.56 -2.67
CA HIS A 171 -4.97 11.44 -1.87
C HIS A 171 -4.03 10.25 -2.02
N ILE A 172 -3.58 9.71 -0.88
CA ILE A 172 -2.82 8.47 -0.78
C ILE A 172 -3.55 7.48 0.13
N ASP A 173 -3.56 6.20 -0.25
CA ASP A 173 -4.09 5.10 0.52
C ASP A 173 -2.97 4.15 0.95
N LEU A 174 -2.91 3.80 2.23
CA LEU A 174 -1.79 3.06 2.82
C LEU A 174 -2.20 1.64 3.18
N TYR A 175 -1.53 0.65 2.59
CA TYR A 175 -1.86 -0.76 2.84
C TYR A 175 -1.33 -1.24 4.20
N LEU A 176 -2.23 -1.66 5.08
CA LEU A 176 -1.90 -2.10 6.45
C LEU A 176 -1.55 -3.59 6.56
N GLY A 177 -1.88 -4.39 5.55
CA GLY A 177 -1.88 -5.85 5.67
C GLY A 177 -3.23 -6.39 6.12
N GLU A 178 -3.24 -7.57 6.72
CA GLU A 178 -4.47 -8.20 7.22
C GLU A 178 -5.05 -7.46 8.42
N GLU A 179 -6.37 -7.33 8.47
CA GLU A 179 -7.05 -6.91 9.70
C GLU A 179 -6.74 -7.87 10.84
N THR A 180 -6.76 -7.34 12.07
CA THR A 180 -6.22 -8.03 13.25
C THR A 180 -7.27 -8.49 14.25
N GLY A 181 -8.55 -8.23 13.98
CA GLY A 181 -9.64 -8.65 14.85
C GLY A 181 -11.01 -8.19 14.38
N GLN A 182 -12.02 -8.66 15.09
CA GLN A 182 -13.39 -8.16 14.93
C GLN A 182 -13.42 -6.65 15.24
N ALA A 183 -14.24 -5.91 14.48
CA ALA A 183 -14.37 -4.46 14.58
C ALA A 183 -13.07 -3.69 14.28
N PHE A 184 -12.23 -4.20 13.36
CA PHE A 184 -11.02 -3.49 12.90
C PHE A 184 -11.32 -2.07 12.40
N THR A 185 -12.45 -1.87 11.71
CA THR A 185 -12.92 -0.56 11.22
C THR A 185 -13.39 0.40 12.31
N GLU A 186 -13.58 -0.08 13.53
CA GLU A 186 -13.86 0.74 14.72
C GLU A 186 -12.58 1.06 15.51
N SER A 187 -11.44 0.49 15.10
CA SER A 187 -10.15 0.71 15.75
C SER A 187 -9.47 1.98 15.25
N PRO A 188 -8.50 2.54 16.01
CA PRO A 188 -7.70 3.68 15.54
C PRO A 188 -6.93 3.42 14.23
N TRP A 189 -6.73 2.16 13.83
CA TRP A 189 -6.01 1.83 12.60
C TRP A 189 -6.81 2.19 11.35
N TYR A 190 -8.14 2.08 11.37
CA TYR A 190 -9.00 2.48 10.26
C TYR A 190 -9.27 3.98 10.34
N THR A 191 -8.33 4.75 9.79
CA THR A 191 -8.26 6.20 9.99
C THR A 191 -8.15 6.95 8.66
N THR A 192 -8.60 8.20 8.71
CA THR A 192 -8.31 9.21 7.69
C THR A 192 -7.54 10.34 8.33
N PHE A 193 -6.47 10.78 7.68
CA PHE A 193 -5.78 12.01 8.02
C PHE A 193 -6.02 13.08 6.97
N ALA A 194 -6.14 14.31 7.44
CA ALA A 194 -6.26 15.50 6.61
C ALA A 194 -5.07 16.42 6.85
N ARG A 195 -4.66 17.14 5.79
CA ARG A 195 -3.53 18.08 5.81
C ARG A 195 -2.22 17.40 6.23
N ALA A 196 -2.04 16.16 5.82
CA ALA A 196 -0.78 15.47 5.98
C ALA A 196 0.30 16.14 5.13
N VAL A 197 1.54 15.95 5.55
CA VAL A 197 2.74 16.40 4.83
C VAL A 197 3.53 15.18 4.43
N LEU A 198 3.83 15.08 3.13
CA LEU A 198 4.58 14.00 2.53
C LEU A 198 5.94 14.50 2.05
N GLU A 199 6.95 13.65 2.16
CA GLU A 199 8.19 13.76 1.40
C GLU A 199 8.13 12.73 0.26
N ILE A 200 8.19 13.21 -0.98
CA ILE A 200 7.94 12.42 -2.19
C ILE A 200 9.24 12.28 -2.98
N HIS A 201 9.63 11.03 -3.22
CA HIS A 201 10.78 10.65 -4.04
C HIS A 201 10.30 9.97 -5.30
N GLN A 202 10.24 10.72 -6.38
CA GLN A 202 9.83 10.18 -7.66
C GLN A 202 10.87 9.19 -8.22
N PRO A 203 10.45 8.15 -8.96
CA PRO A 203 11.40 7.27 -9.65
C PRO A 203 12.16 8.07 -10.73
N SER A 204 13.43 7.70 -10.94
CA SER A 204 14.29 8.28 -11.98
C SER A 204 13.77 7.96 -13.38
#